data_AF-A0A7V4NET5-F1
#
_entry.id   AF-A0A7V4NET5-F1
#
_cell.length_a   1.000
_cell.length_b   1.000
_cell.length_c   1.000
_cell.angle_alpha   90.00
_cell.angle_beta   90.00
_cell.angle_gamma   90.00
#
_symmetry.space_group_name_H-M   'P 1'
#
loop_
_entity.id
_entity.type
_entity.pdbx_description
1 polymer ?
#
loop_
_entity_poly.entity_id
_entity_poly.type
_entity_poly.pdbx_seq_one_letter_code
_entity_poly.pdbx_strand_id
1 'polypeptide(L)'
;MDGHQQMVSKEGSYWETYVADVLCKDPVIREKALVAYGTNSEKRKDVCPIDCSKVTKNEQKKHACSEENQGFSIPIDELKIIYEANRTKLIGNDLIVYSKNKGKIVCVLSVKKSLRERAGQTAYWMMKKKEQGKDFKYIFVTPDVDKELLPNRKWRVILASEMDAVFVIEENKTSEEYEPDGNFYVGEDKLVDYVKSLL
;
A
#
# COMPACT_ATOMS: atom_id res chain seq x y z
N MET A 1 24.89 -7.85 -10.91
CA MET A 1 23.46 -8.27 -11.00
C MET A 1 23.19 -8.73 -12.41
N ASP A 2 22.72 -9.96 -12.58
CA ASP A 2 22.37 -10.56 -13.87
C ASP A 2 21.21 -9.80 -14.56
N GLY A 3 21.18 -9.76 -15.89
CA GLY A 3 20.22 -9.00 -16.70
C GLY A 3 18.76 -9.41 -16.43
N HIS A 4 18.51 -10.69 -16.16
CA HIS A 4 17.20 -11.18 -15.77
C HIS A 4 16.74 -10.61 -14.41
N GLN A 5 17.64 -10.52 -13.44
CA GLN A 5 17.34 -10.00 -12.11
C GLN A 5 17.03 -8.49 -12.15
N GLN A 6 17.69 -7.75 -13.02
CA GLN A 6 17.40 -6.32 -13.26
C GLN A 6 16.03 -6.12 -13.91
N MET A 7 15.65 -6.97 -14.87
CA MET A 7 14.34 -6.91 -15.52
C MET A 7 13.20 -7.17 -14.52
N VAL A 8 13.31 -8.23 -13.72
CA VAL A 8 12.29 -8.57 -12.69
C VAL A 8 12.12 -7.45 -11.66
N SER A 9 13.21 -6.79 -11.27
CA SER A 9 13.16 -5.63 -10.35
C SER A 9 12.48 -4.41 -10.98
N LYS A 10 12.74 -4.13 -12.27
CA LYS A 10 12.09 -3.04 -13.00
C LYS A 10 10.58 -3.26 -13.13
N GLU A 11 10.15 -4.48 -13.42
CA GLU A 11 8.74 -4.81 -13.55
C GLU A 11 7.97 -4.78 -12.22
N GLY A 12 8.62 -5.12 -11.10
CA GLY A 12 8.03 -4.95 -9.77
C GLY A 12 7.81 -3.47 -9.45
N SER A 13 8.84 -2.65 -9.66
CA SER A 13 8.78 -1.19 -9.44
C SER A 13 7.76 -0.49 -10.33
N TYR A 14 7.53 -1.02 -11.54
CA TYR A 14 6.46 -0.54 -12.43
C TYR A 14 5.09 -0.60 -11.76
N TRP A 15 4.71 -1.75 -11.19
CA TRP A 15 3.39 -1.89 -10.55
C TRP A 15 3.25 -1.06 -9.29
N GLU A 16 4.33 -0.87 -8.52
CA GLU A 16 4.34 0.05 -7.39
C GLU A 16 4.06 1.49 -7.85
N THR A 17 4.71 1.92 -8.94
CA THR A 17 4.50 3.24 -9.54
C THR A 17 3.08 3.37 -10.07
N TYR A 18 2.59 2.35 -10.78
CA TYR A 18 1.25 2.31 -11.34
C TYR A 18 0.17 2.48 -10.27
N VAL A 19 0.25 1.69 -9.20
CA VAL A 19 -0.69 1.78 -8.08
C VAL A 19 -0.64 3.15 -7.43
N ALA A 20 0.57 3.70 -7.23
CA ALA A 20 0.71 5.04 -6.67
C ALA A 20 0.08 6.11 -7.58
N ASP A 21 0.26 6.02 -8.89
CA ASP A 21 -0.35 6.92 -9.86
C ASP A 21 -1.88 6.81 -9.86
N VAL A 22 -2.43 5.59 -9.77
CA VAL A 22 -3.88 5.36 -9.63
C VAL A 22 -4.42 6.10 -8.40
N LEU A 23 -3.75 5.98 -7.25
CA LEU A 23 -4.15 6.67 -6.02
C LEU A 23 -3.98 8.20 -6.12
N CYS A 24 -2.86 8.69 -6.68
CA CYS A 24 -2.55 10.12 -6.77
C CYS A 24 -3.39 10.86 -7.81
N LYS A 25 -4.03 10.15 -8.76
CA LYS A 25 -4.99 10.74 -9.72
C LYS A 25 -6.30 11.17 -9.04
N ASP A 26 -6.71 10.52 -7.95
CA ASP A 26 -7.93 10.90 -7.25
C ASP A 26 -7.72 12.21 -6.45
N PRO A 27 -8.57 13.23 -6.66
CA PRO A 27 -8.38 14.54 -6.02
C PRO A 27 -8.56 14.49 -4.50
N VAL A 28 -9.43 13.62 -3.99
CA VAL A 28 -9.68 13.48 -2.55
C VAL A 28 -8.48 12.85 -1.85
N ILE A 29 -7.90 11.80 -2.45
CA ILE A 29 -6.67 11.17 -1.92
C ILE A 29 -5.51 12.17 -1.96
N ARG A 30 -5.31 12.88 -3.09
CA ARG A 30 -4.24 13.88 -3.23
C ARG A 30 -4.36 15.00 -2.19
N GLU A 31 -5.58 15.45 -1.92
CA GLU A 31 -5.87 16.48 -0.94
C GLU A 31 -5.65 15.98 0.49
N LYS A 32 -6.25 14.84 0.87
CA LYS A 32 -6.36 14.40 2.27
C LYS A 32 -5.30 13.40 2.72
N ALA A 33 -4.51 12.85 1.81
CA ALA A 33 -3.52 11.83 2.10
C ALA A 33 -2.14 12.16 1.53
N LEU A 34 -1.16 11.45 2.05
CA LEU A 34 0.17 11.34 1.48
C LEU A 34 0.38 9.88 1.09
N VAL A 35 0.70 9.66 -0.19
CA VAL A 35 1.08 8.35 -0.71
C VAL A 35 2.59 8.39 -0.93
N ALA A 36 3.29 7.47 -0.29
CA ALA A 36 4.74 7.36 -0.38
C ALA A 36 5.16 5.92 -0.67
N TYR A 37 6.32 5.76 -1.31
CA TYR A 37 6.94 4.46 -1.45
C TYR A 37 7.34 3.88 -0.10
N GLY A 38 7.23 2.55 -0.01
CA GLY A 38 7.52 1.78 1.17
C GLY A 38 8.98 1.86 1.60
N THR A 39 9.25 1.35 2.79
CA THR A 39 10.54 1.50 3.49
C THR A 39 11.70 0.74 2.86
N ASN A 40 11.42 -0.18 1.94
CA ASN A 40 12.42 -0.91 1.16
C ASN A 40 12.83 -0.18 -0.13
N SER A 41 12.14 0.90 -0.51
CA SER A 41 12.54 1.72 -1.65
C SER A 41 13.82 2.49 -1.32
N GLU A 42 14.83 2.40 -2.20
CA GLU A 42 16.13 3.10 -2.04
C GLU A 42 15.98 4.64 -2.02
N LYS A 43 14.79 5.15 -2.34
CA LYS A 43 14.44 6.57 -2.35
C LYS A 43 13.03 6.70 -1.79
N ARG A 44 12.89 6.91 -0.47
CA ARG A 44 11.62 7.38 0.10
C ARG A 44 11.35 8.77 -0.44
N LYS A 45 10.55 8.83 -1.49
CA LYS A 45 10.03 10.06 -2.07
C LYS A 45 8.53 10.00 -1.98
N ASP A 46 7.93 11.11 -1.59
CA ASP A 46 6.48 11.28 -1.73
C ASP A 46 6.11 11.11 -3.20
N VAL A 47 5.08 10.32 -3.48
CA VAL A 47 4.64 10.06 -4.85
C VAL A 47 3.61 11.10 -5.28
N CYS A 48 2.68 11.44 -4.37
CA CYS A 48 1.79 12.56 -4.58
C CYS A 48 2.50 13.85 -4.14
N PRO A 49 2.78 14.83 -5.03
CA PRO A 49 3.37 16.10 -4.62
C PRO A 49 2.44 16.84 -3.66
N ILE A 50 3.00 17.26 -2.52
CA ILE A 50 2.30 18.08 -1.53
C ILE A 50 2.42 19.54 -1.97
N ASP A 51 1.30 20.21 -2.18
CA ASP A 51 1.29 21.67 -2.28
C ASP A 51 1.23 22.27 -0.86
N CYS A 52 2.41 22.35 -0.21
CA CYS A 52 2.54 22.91 1.14
C CYS A 52 2.05 24.36 1.25
N SER A 53 1.90 25.07 0.13
CA SER A 53 1.40 26.45 0.10
C SER A 53 -0.10 26.57 0.43
N LYS A 54 -0.84 25.46 0.38
CA LYS A 54 -2.29 25.41 0.66
C LYS A 54 -2.65 24.85 2.05
N VAL A 55 -1.66 24.46 2.85
CA VAL A 55 -1.86 23.94 4.22
C VAL A 55 -1.95 25.12 5.20
N THR A 56 -2.96 25.15 6.08
CA THR A 56 -3.18 26.29 6.99
C THR A 56 -2.07 26.39 8.06
N LYS A 57 -1.78 27.59 8.57
CA LYS A 57 -0.71 27.81 9.59
C LYS A 57 -0.91 27.03 10.90
N ASN A 58 -2.15 26.69 11.26
CA ASN A 58 -2.44 25.83 12.41
C ASN A 58 -2.20 24.34 12.12
N GLU A 59 -2.38 23.92 10.86
CA GLU A 59 -2.01 22.60 10.39
C GLU A 59 -0.49 22.48 10.23
N GLN A 60 0.24 23.54 9.84
CA GLN A 60 1.71 23.55 9.80
C GLN A 60 2.37 23.31 11.18
N LYS A 61 1.69 23.67 12.29
CA LYS A 61 2.16 23.38 13.66
C LYS A 61 1.75 22.01 14.20
N LYS A 62 0.74 21.35 13.59
CA LYS A 62 0.27 20.00 13.95
C LYS A 62 0.75 18.92 12.97
N HIS A 63 1.16 19.30 11.77
CA HIS A 63 1.61 18.44 10.69
C HIS A 63 3.04 18.77 10.32
N ALA A 64 3.82 17.73 10.05
CA ALA A 64 5.25 17.72 9.74
C ALA A 64 5.61 18.36 8.38
N CYS A 65 5.19 19.61 8.15
CA CYS A 65 5.73 20.48 7.11
C CYS A 65 6.68 21.46 7.78
N SER A 66 7.99 21.18 7.77
CA SER A 66 8.98 22.17 8.23
C SER A 66 9.29 23.17 7.11
N GLU A 67 9.38 24.45 7.47
CA GLU A 67 9.70 25.56 6.56
C GLU A 67 11.10 25.41 5.92
N GLU A 68 11.96 24.55 6.47
CA GLU A 68 13.37 24.46 6.11
C GLU A 68 13.74 23.31 5.16
N ASN A 69 12.85 22.34 4.86
CA ASN A 69 13.26 21.17 4.06
C ASN A 69 12.19 20.49 3.16
N GLN A 70 11.00 21.06 2.93
CA GLN A 70 9.98 20.53 1.97
C GLN A 70 9.80 18.99 1.98
N GLY A 71 9.98 18.33 3.12
CA GLY A 71 10.04 16.87 3.21
C GLY A 71 9.15 16.37 4.34
N PHE A 72 8.23 15.47 4.02
CA PHE A 72 7.35 14.85 4.99
C PHE A 72 8.04 13.68 5.69
N SER A 73 7.87 13.54 7.02
CA SER A 73 8.41 12.42 7.79
C SER A 73 7.29 11.48 8.23
N ILE A 74 7.17 10.34 7.54
CA ILE A 74 6.20 9.30 7.88
C ILE A 74 6.67 8.56 9.15
N PRO A 75 5.80 8.37 10.17
CA PRO A 75 6.16 7.69 11.42
C PRO A 75 6.35 6.18 11.20
N ILE A 76 7.52 5.79 10.67
CA ILE A 76 7.85 4.40 10.32
C ILE A 76 7.91 3.45 11.51
N ASP A 77 7.97 3.97 12.74
CA ASP A 77 7.94 3.15 13.95
C ASP A 77 6.63 2.37 14.09
N GLU A 78 5.54 2.90 13.55
CA GLU A 78 4.26 2.20 13.48
C GLU A 78 4.36 0.89 12.68
N LEU A 79 5.24 0.86 11.67
CA LEU A 79 5.48 -0.28 10.77
C LEU A 79 6.41 -1.34 11.36
N LYS A 80 7.05 -1.09 12.51
CA LYS A 80 7.89 -2.08 13.19
C LYS A 80 7.05 -3.22 13.75
N ILE A 81 7.40 -4.43 13.36
CA ILE A 81 6.85 -5.69 13.84
C ILE A 81 7.90 -6.38 14.71
N ILE A 82 7.52 -6.73 15.92
CA ILE A 82 8.33 -7.55 16.81
C ILE A 82 8.17 -9.02 16.41
N TYR A 83 9.27 -9.74 16.21
CA TYR A 83 9.30 -11.17 15.92
C TYR A 83 10.46 -11.80 16.69
N GLU A 84 10.41 -13.13 16.92
CA GLU A 84 11.47 -13.95 17.55
C GLU A 84 12.34 -13.26 18.63
N ALA A 85 12.03 -13.51 19.91
CA ALA A 85 12.86 -13.04 21.03
C ALA A 85 13.16 -11.52 21.00
N ASN A 86 12.13 -10.72 20.71
CA ASN A 86 12.16 -9.24 20.69
C ASN A 86 12.99 -8.60 19.56
N ARG A 87 13.27 -9.33 18.48
CA ARG A 87 13.82 -8.71 17.26
C ARG A 87 12.74 -7.87 16.59
N THR A 88 13.15 -6.79 15.93
CA THR A 88 12.22 -5.91 15.20
C THR A 88 12.56 -5.91 13.72
N LYS A 89 11.53 -5.93 12.88
CA LYS A 89 11.65 -5.73 11.43
C LYS A 89 10.48 -4.89 10.94
N LEU A 90 10.71 -4.06 9.94
CA LEU A 90 9.63 -3.34 9.27
C LEU A 90 8.77 -4.36 8.52
N ILE A 91 7.45 -4.24 8.66
CA ILE A 91 6.49 -5.05 7.90
C ILE A 91 6.79 -4.92 6.40
N GLY A 92 6.54 -5.98 5.61
CA GLY A 92 6.58 -5.83 4.15
C GLY A 92 5.66 -4.69 3.71
N ASN A 93 6.19 -3.71 2.98
CA ASN A 93 5.41 -2.59 2.47
C ASN A 93 6.05 -2.04 1.20
N ASP A 94 5.21 -1.78 0.20
CA ASP A 94 5.63 -1.21 -1.07
C ASP A 94 5.04 0.20 -1.25
N LEU A 95 3.85 0.47 -0.71
CA LEU A 95 3.30 1.83 -0.56
C LEU A 95 2.70 2.05 0.83
N ILE A 96 2.70 3.31 1.26
CA ILE A 96 2.12 3.77 2.52
C ILE A 96 1.15 4.90 2.23
N VAL A 97 -0.02 4.87 2.86
CA VAL A 97 -1.00 5.94 2.87
C VAL A 97 -1.09 6.53 4.27
N TYR A 98 -0.68 7.78 4.40
CA TYR A 98 -0.80 8.58 5.61
C TYR A 98 -1.97 9.56 5.47
N SER A 99 -2.95 9.50 6.36
CA SER A 99 -4.05 10.48 6.37
C SER A 99 -3.57 11.76 7.04
N LYS A 100 -3.62 12.88 6.31
CA LYS A 100 -3.29 14.20 6.85
C LYS A 100 -4.29 14.55 7.96
N ASN A 101 -5.57 14.32 7.73
CA ASN A 101 -6.63 14.65 8.69
C ASN A 101 -6.49 13.87 10.01
N LYS A 102 -6.16 12.57 9.93
CA LYS A 102 -6.04 11.69 11.11
C LYS A 102 -4.65 11.73 11.74
N GLY A 103 -3.66 12.26 11.04
CA GLY A 103 -2.28 12.39 11.52
C GLY A 103 -1.56 11.05 11.73
N LYS A 104 -1.95 9.99 11.02
CA LYS A 104 -1.38 8.64 11.18
C LYS A 104 -1.38 7.84 9.87
N ILE A 105 -0.63 6.73 9.85
CA ILE A 105 -0.72 5.75 8.77
C ILE A 105 -2.10 5.08 8.85
N VAL A 106 -2.85 5.12 7.76
CA VAL A 106 -4.18 4.49 7.69
C VAL A 106 -4.18 3.24 6.82
N CYS A 107 -3.25 3.14 5.87
CA CYS A 107 -3.13 1.98 5.00
C CYS A 107 -1.67 1.72 4.61
N VAL A 108 -1.33 0.45 4.51
CA VAL A 108 -0.08 -0.08 3.97
C VAL A 108 -0.44 -1.05 2.86
N LEU A 109 0.25 -0.95 1.72
CA LEU A 109 0.00 -1.78 0.55
C LEU A 109 1.20 -2.68 0.30
N SER A 110 0.91 -3.97 0.07
CA SER A 110 1.84 -4.91 -0.54
C SER A 110 1.45 -5.11 -1.99
N VAL A 111 2.22 -4.54 -2.91
CA VAL A 111 2.06 -4.65 -4.35
C VAL A 111 2.91 -5.79 -4.87
N LYS A 112 2.29 -6.78 -5.52
CA LYS A 112 2.99 -7.97 -5.99
C LYS A 112 2.55 -8.32 -7.40
N LYS A 113 3.46 -8.22 -8.37
CA LYS A 113 3.23 -8.70 -9.75
C LYS A 113 2.88 -10.19 -9.75
N SER A 114 3.80 -11.02 -9.25
CA SER A 114 3.65 -12.48 -9.11
C SER A 114 3.41 -12.93 -7.66
N LEU A 115 2.63 -13.98 -7.42
CA LEU A 115 2.30 -14.36 -6.03
C LEU A 115 3.36 -15.29 -5.44
N ARG A 116 3.55 -16.48 -6.03
CA ARG A 116 4.47 -17.53 -5.55
C ARG A 116 4.50 -17.63 -4.01
N GLU A 117 5.66 -17.81 -3.39
CA GLU A 117 5.82 -17.80 -1.93
C GLU A 117 5.56 -16.43 -1.27
N ARG A 118 5.56 -15.34 -2.06
CA ARG A 118 5.43 -13.96 -1.56
C ARG A 118 4.04 -13.65 -1.03
N ALA A 119 3.01 -14.33 -1.55
CA ALA A 119 1.66 -14.27 -0.99
C ALA A 119 1.64 -14.80 0.46
N GLY A 120 2.32 -15.94 0.72
CA GLY A 120 2.47 -16.49 2.06
C GLY A 120 3.27 -15.58 3.00
N GLN A 121 4.35 -14.97 2.52
CA GLN A 121 5.12 -13.99 3.30
C GLN A 121 4.27 -12.76 3.67
N THR A 122 3.42 -12.29 2.75
CA THR A 122 2.53 -11.16 3.01
C THR A 122 1.46 -11.51 4.04
N ALA A 123 0.83 -12.68 3.92
CA ALA A 123 -0.12 -13.19 4.91
C ALA A 123 0.52 -13.35 6.30
N TYR A 124 1.75 -13.85 6.38
CA TYR A 124 2.51 -13.92 7.64
C TYR A 124 2.66 -12.55 8.30
N TRP A 125 3.03 -11.51 7.52
CA TRP A 125 3.14 -10.15 8.03
C TRP A 125 1.80 -9.61 8.54
N MET A 126 0.70 -9.91 7.85
CA MET A 126 -0.64 -9.54 8.30
C MET A 126 -1.01 -10.20 9.63
N MET A 127 -0.69 -11.48 9.80
CA MET A 127 -0.88 -12.18 11.08
C MET A 127 -0.09 -11.49 12.20
N LYS A 128 1.20 -11.18 11.98
CA LYS A 128 2.02 -10.48 12.99
C LYS A 128 1.52 -9.07 13.31
N LYS A 129 1.00 -8.37 12.32
CA LYS A 129 0.33 -7.08 12.48
C LYS A 129 -0.90 -7.21 13.39
N LYS A 130 -1.75 -8.23 13.16
CA LYS A 130 -2.93 -8.52 14.00
C LYS A 130 -2.54 -8.86 15.45
N GLU A 131 -1.55 -9.74 15.64
CA GLU A 131 -1.04 -10.13 16.96
C GLU A 131 -0.60 -8.91 17.80
N GLN A 132 -0.09 -7.85 17.15
CA GLN A 132 0.41 -6.64 17.81
C GLN A 132 -0.61 -5.49 17.86
N GLY A 133 -1.86 -5.72 17.43
CA GLY A 133 -2.93 -4.72 17.54
C GLY A 133 -2.65 -3.42 16.77
N LYS A 134 -1.90 -3.48 15.67
CA LYS A 134 -1.54 -2.29 14.88
C LYS A 134 -2.77 -1.72 14.16
N ASP A 135 -2.95 -0.41 14.26
CA ASP A 135 -4.16 0.31 13.84
C ASP A 135 -4.03 0.98 12.46
N PHE A 136 -3.58 0.21 11.46
CA PHE A 136 -3.64 0.58 10.04
C PHE A 136 -4.19 -0.58 9.23
N LYS A 137 -4.73 -0.34 8.04
CA LYS A 137 -5.14 -1.41 7.11
C LYS A 137 -3.94 -1.95 6.35
N TYR A 138 -3.81 -3.26 6.21
CA TYR A 138 -2.77 -3.87 5.40
C TYR A 138 -3.39 -4.66 4.25
N ILE A 139 -3.25 -4.13 3.04
CA ILE A 139 -3.94 -4.62 1.86
C ILE A 139 -2.97 -5.20 0.83
N PHE A 140 -3.47 -6.17 0.06
CA PHE A 140 -2.73 -6.81 -1.03
C PHE A 140 -3.22 -6.25 -2.36
N VAL A 141 -2.30 -5.84 -3.24
CA VAL A 141 -2.64 -5.36 -4.58
C VAL A 141 -1.81 -6.12 -5.61
N THR A 142 -2.45 -6.60 -6.66
CA THR A 142 -1.77 -7.39 -7.69
C THR A 142 -2.44 -7.25 -9.05
N PRO A 143 -1.67 -7.35 -10.15
CA PRO A 143 -2.22 -7.60 -11.46
C PRO A 143 -2.60 -9.06 -11.74
N ASP A 144 -2.38 -9.97 -10.79
CA ASP A 144 -2.64 -11.42 -10.93
C ASP A 144 -2.11 -12.03 -12.25
N VAL A 145 -0.92 -11.60 -12.71
CA VAL A 145 -0.37 -12.07 -14.02
C VAL A 145 -0.15 -13.58 -14.07
N ASP A 146 0.03 -14.21 -12.91
CA ASP A 146 0.20 -15.66 -12.78
C ASP A 146 -1.15 -16.42 -12.71
N LYS A 147 -2.29 -15.71 -12.65
CA LYS A 147 -3.66 -16.27 -12.53
C LYS A 147 -3.82 -17.19 -11.32
N GLU A 148 -3.30 -16.72 -10.20
CA GLU A 148 -3.27 -17.42 -8.91
C GLU A 148 -4.40 -16.96 -7.97
N LEU A 149 -5.20 -15.97 -8.37
CA LEU A 149 -6.38 -15.52 -7.64
C LEU A 149 -7.68 -15.83 -8.38
N LEU A 150 -7.79 -15.43 -9.65
CA LEU A 150 -8.99 -15.61 -10.45
C LEU A 150 -8.96 -16.93 -11.27
N PRO A 151 -10.12 -17.61 -11.45
CA PRO A 151 -11.43 -17.30 -10.88
C PRO A 151 -11.56 -17.72 -9.41
N ASN A 152 -10.98 -18.85 -8.97
CA ASN A 152 -10.96 -19.27 -7.57
C ASN A 152 -9.80 -20.24 -7.33
N ARG A 153 -8.75 -19.76 -6.68
CA ARG A 153 -7.50 -20.49 -6.45
C ARG A 153 -7.08 -20.44 -4.99
N LYS A 154 -6.10 -21.28 -4.63
CA LYS A 154 -5.59 -21.39 -3.25
C LYS A 154 -5.23 -20.04 -2.64
N TRP A 155 -4.54 -19.17 -3.39
CA TRP A 155 -4.13 -17.87 -2.87
C TRP A 155 -5.29 -16.90 -2.70
N ARG A 156 -6.35 -16.98 -3.50
CA ARG A 156 -7.58 -16.20 -3.28
C ARG A 156 -8.19 -16.52 -1.94
N VAL A 157 -8.35 -17.81 -1.62
CA VAL A 157 -8.91 -18.23 -0.32
C VAL A 157 -8.05 -17.72 0.83
N ILE A 158 -6.73 -17.92 0.77
CA ILE A 158 -5.82 -17.52 1.85
C ILE A 158 -5.79 -15.99 2.01
N LEU A 159 -5.56 -15.25 0.94
CA LEU A 159 -5.41 -13.80 1.02
C LEU A 159 -6.73 -13.11 1.38
N ALA A 160 -7.87 -13.53 0.83
CA ALA A 160 -9.16 -12.97 1.20
C ALA A 160 -9.53 -13.24 2.67
N SER A 161 -9.08 -14.37 3.22
CA SER A 161 -9.30 -14.70 4.64
C SER A 161 -8.39 -13.92 5.58
N GLU A 162 -7.13 -13.69 5.18
CA GLU A 162 -6.12 -13.11 6.06
C GLU A 162 -6.01 -11.59 5.96
N MET A 163 -6.03 -11.04 4.75
CA MET A 163 -5.77 -9.63 4.48
C MET A 163 -6.96 -8.74 4.86
N ASP A 164 -6.69 -7.47 5.15
CA ASP A 164 -7.77 -6.48 5.35
C ASP A 164 -8.55 -6.23 4.05
N ALA A 165 -7.87 -6.32 2.90
CA ALA A 165 -8.46 -6.33 1.56
C ALA A 165 -7.46 -6.85 0.52
N VAL A 166 -7.98 -7.41 -0.58
CA VAL A 166 -7.23 -7.88 -1.74
C VAL A 166 -7.80 -7.23 -2.99
N PHE A 167 -6.94 -6.60 -3.79
CA PHE A 167 -7.32 -5.94 -5.03
C PHE A 167 -6.58 -6.57 -6.21
N VAL A 168 -7.35 -7.04 -7.18
CA VAL A 168 -6.84 -7.33 -8.52
C VAL A 168 -7.05 -6.10 -9.39
N ILE A 169 -5.96 -5.56 -9.95
CA ILE A 169 -5.99 -4.39 -10.82
C ILE A 169 -5.40 -4.74 -12.19
N GLU A 170 -6.10 -4.42 -13.26
CA GLU A 170 -5.59 -4.59 -14.62
C GLU A 170 -5.56 -3.23 -15.30
N GLU A 171 -4.46 -2.94 -15.99
CA GLU A 171 -4.32 -1.70 -16.75
C GLU A 171 -5.48 -1.51 -17.72
N ASN A 172 -6.10 -0.34 -17.66
CA ASN A 172 -7.14 0.09 -18.60
C ASN A 172 -8.39 -0.82 -18.65
N LYS A 173 -8.64 -1.62 -17.62
CA LYS A 173 -9.90 -2.37 -17.48
C LYS A 173 -10.76 -1.80 -16.36
N THR A 174 -11.96 -1.38 -16.74
CA THR A 174 -13.07 -1.20 -15.80
C THR A 174 -13.43 -2.56 -15.21
N SER A 175 -13.84 -2.59 -13.94
CA SER A 175 -14.24 -3.79 -13.22
C SER A 175 -15.13 -4.68 -14.10
N GLU A 176 -14.62 -5.86 -14.50
CA GLU A 176 -15.50 -6.94 -14.89
C GLU A 176 -16.37 -7.26 -13.67
N GLU A 177 -17.67 -7.53 -13.85
CA GLU A 177 -18.59 -7.84 -12.75
C GLU A 177 -18.14 -9.14 -12.05
N TYR A 178 -17.25 -9.00 -11.09
CA TYR A 178 -16.96 -9.99 -10.07
C TYR A 178 -17.74 -9.59 -8.84
N GLU A 179 -18.69 -10.44 -8.44
CA GLU A 179 -19.37 -10.30 -7.16
C GLU A 179 -18.32 -10.22 -6.04
N PRO A 180 -18.38 -9.18 -5.18
CA PRO A 180 -17.49 -9.08 -4.04
C PRO A 180 -17.63 -10.32 -3.16
N ASP A 181 -16.50 -10.97 -2.90
CA ASP A 181 -16.40 -12.15 -2.06
C ASP A 181 -15.58 -11.79 -0.81
N GLY A 182 -16.29 -11.34 0.22
CA GLY A 182 -15.67 -10.83 1.45
C GLY A 182 -14.80 -9.59 1.18
N ASN A 183 -13.51 -9.72 1.44
CA ASN A 183 -12.52 -8.63 1.33
C ASN A 183 -11.77 -8.64 -0.03
N PHE A 184 -12.32 -9.29 -1.05
CA PHE A 184 -11.71 -9.40 -2.38
C PHE A 184 -12.42 -8.50 -3.40
N TYR A 185 -11.63 -7.73 -4.15
CA TYR A 185 -12.13 -6.73 -5.09
C TYR A 185 -11.35 -6.79 -6.40
N VAL A 186 -12.03 -6.44 -7.50
CA VAL A 186 -11.43 -6.29 -8.82
C VAL A 186 -11.70 -4.87 -9.31
N GLY A 187 -10.66 -4.18 -9.77
CA GLY A 187 -10.75 -2.84 -10.35
C GLY A 187 -10.05 -1.75 -9.54
N GLU A 188 -9.53 -0.76 -10.27
CA GLU A 188 -8.87 0.42 -9.71
C GLU A 188 -9.83 1.32 -8.94
N ASP A 189 -11.08 1.42 -9.41
CA ASP A 189 -12.15 2.18 -8.77
C ASP A 189 -12.37 1.67 -7.33
N LYS A 190 -12.40 0.35 -7.15
CA LYS A 190 -12.56 -0.28 -5.82
C LYS A 190 -11.39 0.02 -4.90
N LEU A 191 -10.16 0.02 -5.43
CA LEU A 191 -8.98 0.38 -4.65
C LEU A 191 -9.04 1.84 -4.19
N VAL A 192 -9.38 2.75 -5.11
CA VAL A 192 -9.51 4.18 -4.82
C VAL A 192 -10.61 4.43 -3.79
N ASP A 193 -11.80 3.84 -3.96
CA ASP A 193 -12.92 3.98 -3.04
C ASP A 193 -12.59 3.43 -1.65
N TYR A 194 -11.93 2.26 -1.59
CA TYR A 194 -11.47 1.69 -0.33
C TYR A 194 -10.50 2.63 0.39
N VAL A 195 -9.46 3.13 -0.29
CA VAL A 195 -8.51 4.06 0.32
C VAL A 195 -9.20 5.35 0.78
N LYS A 196 -10.12 5.91 0.00
CA LYS A 196 -10.90 7.10 0.38
C LYS A 196 -11.72 6.89 1.65
N SER A 197 -12.29 5.71 1.84
CA SER A 197 -13.03 5.36 3.05
C SER A 197 -12.17 5.39 4.33
N LEU A 198 -10.84 5.29 4.18
CA LEU A 198 -9.88 5.31 5.28
C LEU A 198 -9.34 6.70 5.63
N LEU A 199 -9.58 7.72 4.79
CA LEU A 199 -9.06 9.08 5.00
C LEU A 199 -9.85 9.86 6.05
#